data_AF-C0EK39-F1
#
_entry.id   AF-C0EK39-F1
#
_cell.length_a   1.000
_cell.length_b   1.000
_cell.length_c   1.000
_cell.angle_alpha   90.00
_cell.angle_beta   90.00
_cell.angle_gamma   90.00
#
_symmetry.space_group_name_H-M   'P 1'
#
loop_
_entity.id
_entity.type
_entity.pdbx_description
1 polymer ?
#
loop_
_entity_poly.entity_id
_entity_poly.type
_entity_poly.pdbx_seq_one_letter_code
_entity_poly.pdbx_strand_id
1 'polypeptide(L)'
;MRTVQQYGVAIHKITYWHDVLRTWIGATDPTNPKQARQFIFRIDPRDLSVIWFYAPDLLMYFPIPYRDSSHPVISIWELREIQRQLKREQKQNIDENMIFAAYSRMRELEQQAKGKTKAIRRAEQRRQLDQRTRAALPTPKDDFQAAMLPETQNHEFDDIQPFDDLDDLS
;
A
#
# COMPACT_ATOMS: atom_id res chain seq x y z
N MET A 1 -2.95 9.92 -29.36
CA MET A 1 -3.98 9.21 -30.14
C MET A 1 -3.65 7.71 -30.15
N ARG A 2 -4.66 6.84 -30.14
CA ARG A 2 -4.50 5.38 -30.12
C ARG A 2 -5.52 4.72 -31.02
N THR A 3 -5.21 3.52 -31.51
CA THR A 3 -6.13 2.70 -32.29
C THR A 3 -6.92 1.79 -31.36
N VAL A 4 -8.17 1.51 -31.74
CA VAL A 4 -9.03 0.55 -31.05
C VAL A 4 -8.90 -0.80 -31.75
N GLN A 5 -8.52 -1.82 -31.00
CA GLN A 5 -8.34 -3.19 -31.47
C GLN A 5 -9.39 -4.13 -30.85
N GLN A 6 -9.39 -5.41 -31.25
CA GLN A 6 -10.33 -6.40 -30.71
C GLN A 6 -10.22 -6.61 -29.20
N TYR A 7 -9.02 -6.44 -28.62
CA TYR A 7 -8.82 -6.51 -27.18
C TYR A 7 -9.10 -5.17 -26.46
N GLY A 8 -9.47 -4.12 -27.20
CA GLY A 8 -9.71 -2.78 -26.69
C GLY A 8 -8.60 -1.81 -27.06
N VAL A 9 -8.17 -1.01 -26.09
CA VAL A 9 -7.08 -0.03 -26.28
C VAL A 9 -5.98 -0.29 -25.27
N ALA A 10 -4.73 -0.30 -25.74
CA ALA A 10 -3.55 -0.44 -24.89
C ALA A 10 -2.90 0.93 -24.69
N ILE A 11 -2.80 1.36 -23.43
CA ILE A 11 -2.12 2.60 -23.04
C ILE A 11 -1.18 2.30 -21.87
N HIS A 12 0.08 2.72 -22.00
CA HIS A 12 1.12 2.47 -20.99
C HIS A 12 1.28 0.99 -20.57
N LYS A 13 1.08 0.06 -21.51
CA LYS A 13 1.10 -1.40 -21.28
C LYS A 13 -0.05 -1.93 -20.40
N ILE A 14 -1.09 -1.13 -20.19
CA ILE A 14 -2.33 -1.53 -19.54
C ILE A 14 -3.43 -1.59 -20.60
N THR A 15 -4.28 -2.59 -20.53
CA THR A 15 -5.42 -2.77 -21.45
C THR A 15 -6.72 -2.25 -20.86
N TYR A 16 -7.49 -1.56 -21.69
CA TYR A 16 -8.77 -0.95 -21.33
C TYR A 16 -9.87 -1.45 -22.26
N TRP A 17 -11.05 -1.68 -21.70
CA TRP A 17 -12.20 -2.20 -22.44
C TRP A 17 -13.52 -1.61 -21.95
N HIS A 18 -14.40 -1.32 -22.89
CA HIS A 18 -15.81 -0.97 -22.64
C HIS A 18 -16.61 -1.21 -23.92
N ASP A 19 -17.90 -1.50 -23.80
CA ASP A 19 -18.75 -1.86 -24.95
C ASP A 19 -18.88 -0.75 -26.01
N VAL A 20 -18.73 0.51 -25.59
CA VAL A 20 -18.70 1.68 -26.47
C VAL A 20 -17.58 1.60 -27.52
N LEU A 21 -16.48 0.90 -27.23
CA LEU A 21 -15.39 0.71 -28.17
C LEU A 21 -15.72 -0.28 -29.29
N ARG A 22 -16.74 -1.14 -29.12
CA ARG A 22 -17.08 -2.21 -30.07
C ARG A 22 -17.37 -1.69 -31.47
N THR A 23 -18.06 -0.56 -31.56
CA THR A 23 -18.40 0.11 -32.84
C THR A 23 -17.16 0.58 -33.60
N TRP A 24 -16.03 0.75 -32.90
CA TRP A 24 -14.80 1.33 -33.43
C TRP A 24 -13.70 0.29 -33.69
N ILE A 25 -13.95 -0.98 -33.38
CA ILE A 25 -12.99 -2.07 -33.61
C ILE A 25 -12.76 -2.23 -35.11
N GLY A 26 -11.50 -2.06 -35.54
CA GLY A 26 -11.15 -2.17 -36.97
C GLY A 26 -11.61 -1.00 -37.83
N ALA A 27 -12.09 0.09 -37.21
CA ALA A 27 -12.46 1.30 -37.93
C ALA A 27 -11.28 1.83 -38.74
N THR A 28 -11.53 2.21 -39.98
CA THR A 28 -10.53 2.72 -40.92
C THR A 28 -10.64 4.24 -41.03
N ASP A 29 -9.53 4.91 -41.36
CA ASP A 29 -9.56 6.37 -41.54
C ASP A 29 -10.44 6.75 -42.75
N PRO A 30 -11.38 7.72 -42.60
CA PRO A 30 -12.19 8.21 -43.72
C PRO A 30 -11.36 8.73 -44.90
N THR A 31 -10.15 9.25 -44.64
CA THR A 31 -9.26 9.82 -45.65
C THR A 31 -8.38 8.75 -46.31
N ASN A 32 -8.04 7.69 -45.57
CA ASN A 32 -7.15 6.63 -46.06
C ASN A 32 -7.62 5.24 -45.61
N PRO A 33 -8.27 4.46 -46.50
CA PRO A 33 -8.81 3.14 -46.17
C PRO A 33 -7.73 2.07 -45.91
N LYS A 34 -6.43 2.40 -46.00
CA LYS A 34 -5.35 1.48 -45.61
C LYS A 34 -4.88 1.67 -44.16
N GLN A 35 -5.30 2.75 -43.49
CA GLN A 35 -4.84 3.09 -42.15
C GLN A 35 -5.94 2.88 -41.11
N ALA A 36 -5.55 2.29 -39.97
CA ALA A 36 -6.45 2.18 -38.83
C ALA A 36 -6.77 3.57 -38.26
N ARG A 37 -8.05 3.81 -37.98
CA ARG A 37 -8.51 5.07 -37.42
C ARG A 37 -7.92 5.28 -36.03
N GLN A 38 -7.35 6.45 -35.83
CA GLN A 38 -6.83 6.86 -34.53
C GLN A 38 -7.87 7.70 -33.78
N PHE A 39 -8.01 7.41 -32.49
CA PHE A 39 -8.95 8.11 -31.62
C PHE A 39 -8.24 8.88 -30.51
N ILE A 40 -8.96 9.86 -29.97
CA ILE A 40 -8.50 10.71 -28.88
C ILE A 40 -8.91 10.07 -27.56
N PHE A 41 -7.91 9.86 -26.70
CA PHE A 41 -8.10 9.40 -25.34
C PHE A 41 -7.52 10.45 -24.39
N ARG A 42 -8.25 10.76 -23.32
CA ARG A 42 -7.81 11.62 -22.23
C ARG A 42 -7.65 10.77 -20.97
N ILE A 43 -6.71 11.15 -20.11
CA ILE A 43 -6.31 10.38 -18.95
C ILE A 43 -6.12 11.35 -17.79
N ASP A 44 -6.62 10.99 -16.61
CA ASP A 44 -6.24 11.67 -15.38
C ASP A 44 -4.89 11.10 -14.90
N PRO A 45 -3.82 11.91 -14.78
CA PRO A 45 -2.53 11.41 -14.29
C PRO A 45 -2.58 10.86 -12.86
N ARG A 46 -3.60 11.20 -12.06
CA ARG A 46 -3.77 10.72 -10.68
C ARG A 46 -4.45 9.36 -10.62
N ASP A 47 -5.28 9.06 -11.61
CA ASP A 47 -6.11 7.86 -11.66
C ASP A 47 -6.10 7.27 -13.08
N LEU A 48 -5.34 6.19 -13.24
CA LEU A 48 -5.29 5.43 -14.49
C LEU A 48 -6.40 4.38 -14.60
N SER A 49 -7.27 4.19 -13.61
CA SER A 49 -8.30 3.15 -13.65
C SER A 49 -9.33 3.34 -14.75
N VAL A 50 -9.56 4.60 -15.11
CA VAL A 50 -10.51 5.01 -16.14
C VAL A 50 -9.83 5.98 -17.10
N ILE A 51 -9.96 5.68 -18.39
CA ILE A 51 -9.60 6.62 -19.45
C ILE A 51 -10.85 7.15 -20.13
N TRP A 52 -10.76 8.33 -20.72
CA TRP A 52 -11.88 8.98 -21.38
C TRP A 52 -11.72 8.90 -22.89
N PHE A 53 -12.60 8.16 -23.54
CA PHE A 53 -12.65 8.01 -24.99
C PHE A 53 -13.56 9.08 -25.59
N TYR A 54 -13.06 9.84 -26.56
CA TYR A 54 -13.87 10.78 -27.33
C TYR A 54 -14.52 10.07 -28.53
N ALA A 55 -15.83 9.86 -28.48
CA ALA A 55 -16.59 9.28 -29.57
C ALA A 55 -16.88 10.34 -30.64
N PRO A 56 -16.38 10.20 -31.88
CA PRO A 56 -16.54 11.22 -32.91
C PRO A 56 -17.99 11.36 -33.41
N ASP A 57 -18.81 10.31 -33.32
CA ASP A 57 -20.21 10.35 -33.79
C ASP A 57 -21.13 11.08 -32.82
N LEU A 58 -20.86 10.93 -31.52
CA LEU A 58 -21.67 11.48 -30.43
C LEU A 58 -21.07 12.77 -29.86
N LEU A 59 -19.86 13.14 -30.30
CA LEU A 59 -19.08 14.29 -29.84
C LEU A 59 -18.98 14.38 -28.31
N MET A 60 -18.92 13.22 -27.64
CA MET A 60 -18.94 13.11 -26.18
C MET A 60 -17.87 12.16 -25.66
N TYR A 61 -17.53 12.32 -24.38
CA TYR A 61 -16.56 11.47 -23.71
C TYR A 61 -17.23 10.32 -22.98
N PHE A 62 -16.67 9.12 -23.15
CA PHE A 62 -17.08 7.92 -22.44
C PHE A 62 -15.97 7.43 -21.52
N PRO A 63 -16.29 7.06 -20.27
CA PRO A 63 -15.34 6.41 -19.39
C PRO A 63 -15.09 4.96 -19.84
N ILE A 64 -13.83 4.58 -19.93
CA ILE A 64 -13.38 3.25 -20.31
C ILE A 64 -12.51 2.74 -19.15
N PRO A 65 -13.00 1.78 -18.34
CA PRO A 65 -12.22 1.22 -17.25
C PRO A 65 -11.14 0.26 -17.75
N TYR A 66 -10.31 -0.23 -16.83
CA TYR A 66 -9.45 -1.39 -17.07
C TYR A 66 -10.25 -2.55 -17.65
N ARG A 67 -9.57 -3.34 -18.50
CA ARG A 67 -10.13 -4.59 -19.00
C ARG A 67 -10.38 -5.58 -17.86
N ASP A 68 -9.47 -5.63 -16.90
CA ASP A 68 -9.60 -6.39 -15.67
C ASP A 68 -9.92 -5.43 -14.51
N SER A 69 -11.13 -5.52 -13.98
CA SER A 69 -11.62 -4.69 -12.89
C SER A 69 -11.07 -5.07 -11.51
N SER A 70 -10.34 -6.18 -11.40
CA SER A 70 -9.66 -6.58 -10.17
C SER A 70 -8.41 -5.76 -9.89
N HIS A 71 -7.89 -5.07 -10.90
CA HIS A 71 -6.68 -4.25 -10.77
C HIS A 71 -6.92 -3.01 -9.89
N PRO A 72 -5.95 -2.68 -9.01
CA PRO A 72 -6.05 -1.50 -8.17
C PRO A 72 -5.88 -0.22 -8.99
N VAL A 73 -6.41 0.89 -8.46
CA VAL A 73 -6.16 2.22 -8.99
C VAL A 73 -4.67 2.57 -8.85
N ILE A 74 -4.05 3.01 -9.95
CA ILE A 74 -2.65 3.40 -10.01
C ILE A 74 -2.53 4.81 -10.61
N SER A 75 -1.63 5.63 -10.09
CA SER A 75 -1.26 6.92 -10.66
C SER A 75 -0.17 6.78 -11.72
N ILE A 76 -0.05 7.77 -12.62
CA ILE A 76 1.00 7.75 -13.65
C ILE A 76 2.41 7.78 -13.07
N TRP A 77 2.57 8.34 -11.87
CA TRP A 77 3.86 8.41 -11.17
C TRP A 77 4.27 7.05 -10.63
N GLU A 78 3.35 6.33 -9.98
CA GLU A 78 3.58 4.96 -9.51
C GLU A 78 3.89 4.03 -10.69
N LEU A 79 3.14 4.15 -11.80
CA LEU A 79 3.40 3.36 -13.00
C LEU A 79 4.82 3.59 -13.55
N ARG A 80 5.26 4.86 -13.60
CA ARG A 80 6.62 5.22 -14.04
C ARG A 80 7.69 4.72 -13.08
N GLU A 81 7.41 4.70 -11.78
CA GLU A 81 8.33 4.13 -10.79
C GLU A 81 8.46 2.62 -10.95
N ILE A 82 7.34 1.91 -11.08
CA ILE A 82 7.31 0.47 -11.34
C ILE A 82 8.05 0.11 -12.63
N GLN A 83 7.81 0.85 -13.72
CA GLN A 83 8.53 0.62 -14.97
C GLN A 83 10.03 0.85 -14.83
N ARG A 84 10.45 1.87 -14.06
CA ARG A 84 11.87 2.09 -13.76
C ARG A 84 12.45 0.93 -12.94
N GLN A 85 11.72 0.43 -11.95
CA GLN A 85 12.13 -0.71 -11.14
C GLN A 85 12.25 -2.00 -11.97
N LEU A 86 11.24 -2.33 -12.77
CA LEU A 86 11.26 -3.51 -13.64
C LEU A 86 12.39 -3.45 -14.68
N LYS A 87 12.71 -2.26 -15.18
CA LYS A 87 13.86 -2.04 -16.07
C LYS A 87 15.20 -2.29 -15.38
N ARG A 88 15.34 -1.90 -14.09
CA ARG A 88 16.56 -2.21 -13.30
C ARG A 88 16.71 -3.70 -13.05
N GLU A 89 15.60 -4.41 -12.87
CA GLU A 89 15.57 -5.87 -12.71
C GLU A 89 15.87 -6.64 -14.03
N GLN A 90 16.26 -5.93 -15.11
CA GLN A 90 16.56 -6.47 -16.44
C GLN A 90 15.46 -7.37 -17.04
N LYS A 91 14.22 -7.19 -16.59
CA LYS A 91 13.11 -7.98 -17.12
C LYS A 91 12.79 -7.52 -18.54
N GLN A 92 12.99 -8.42 -19.49
CA GLN A 92 12.58 -8.21 -20.88
C GLN A 92 11.07 -8.45 -21.00
N ASN A 93 10.42 -7.66 -21.86
CA ASN A 93 8.97 -7.70 -22.13
C ASN A 93 8.08 -7.45 -20.89
N ILE A 94 7.94 -6.18 -20.51
CA ILE A 94 7.07 -5.76 -19.40
C ILE A 94 5.59 -5.94 -19.81
N ASP A 95 4.95 -6.91 -19.17
CA ASP A 95 3.52 -7.19 -19.30
C ASP A 95 2.68 -6.50 -18.23
N GLU A 96 1.37 -6.37 -18.48
CA GLU A 96 0.38 -5.78 -17.57
C GLU A 96 0.41 -6.44 -16.18
N ASN A 97 0.38 -7.78 -16.15
CA ASN A 97 0.42 -8.55 -14.91
C ASN A 97 1.70 -8.30 -14.10
N MET A 98 2.84 -8.07 -14.75
CA MET A 98 4.10 -7.79 -14.07
C MET A 98 4.09 -6.41 -13.40
N ILE A 99 3.43 -5.44 -14.02
CA ILE A 99 3.25 -4.10 -13.47
C ILE A 99 2.43 -4.18 -12.19
N PHE A 100 1.26 -4.82 -12.24
CA PHE A 100 0.38 -4.94 -11.08
C PHE A 100 0.97 -5.84 -9.98
N ALA A 101 1.68 -6.91 -10.32
CA ALA A 101 2.38 -7.74 -9.34
C ALA A 101 3.51 -6.96 -8.64
N ALA A 102 4.24 -6.10 -9.35
CA ALA A 102 5.24 -5.22 -8.75
C ALA A 102 4.59 -4.14 -7.86
N TYR A 103 3.45 -3.57 -8.29
CA TYR A 103 2.67 -2.63 -7.50
C TYR A 103 2.22 -3.24 -6.17
N SER A 104 1.66 -4.45 -6.19
CA SER A 104 1.20 -5.15 -4.97
C SER A 104 2.36 -5.37 -3.99
N ARG A 105 3.53 -5.81 -4.46
CA ARG A 105 4.73 -5.97 -3.61
C ARG A 105 5.20 -4.66 -3.01
N MET A 106 5.22 -3.58 -3.81
CA MET A 106 5.62 -2.25 -3.33
C MET A 106 4.68 -1.76 -2.22
N ARG A 107 3.37 -1.96 -2.42
CA ARG A 107 2.35 -1.52 -1.47
C ARG A 107 2.37 -2.34 -0.18
N GLU A 108 2.60 -3.64 -0.27
CA GLU A 108 2.80 -4.49 0.91
C GLU A 108 4.01 -4.02 1.73
N LEU A 109 5.14 -3.74 1.07
CA LEU A 109 6.34 -3.22 1.74
C LEU A 109 6.07 -1.87 2.42
N GLU A 110 5.35 -0.97 1.76
CA GLU A 110 4.96 0.32 2.32
C GLU A 110 4.08 0.17 3.57
N GLN A 111 3.11 -0.75 3.54
CA GLN A 111 2.25 -1.05 4.68
C GLN A 111 3.04 -1.63 5.85
N GLN A 112 3.95 -2.56 5.58
CA GLN A 112 4.85 -3.12 6.61
C GLN A 112 5.74 -2.04 7.23
N ALA A 113 6.30 -1.14 6.42
CA ALA A 113 7.12 -0.02 6.90
C ALA A 113 6.31 0.94 7.78
N LYS A 114 5.11 1.33 7.34
CA LYS A 114 4.17 2.16 8.14
C LYS A 114 3.82 1.49 9.47
N GLY A 115 3.58 0.18 9.46
CA GLY A 115 3.34 -0.62 10.67
C GLY A 115 4.51 -0.54 11.65
N LYS A 116 5.73 -0.78 11.17
CA LYS A 116 6.97 -0.69 11.96
C LYS A 116 7.18 0.71 12.53
N THR A 117 7.03 1.77 11.74
CA THR A 117 7.17 3.15 12.24
C THR A 117 6.11 3.48 13.30
N LYS A 118 4.86 3.05 13.10
CA LYS A 118 3.80 3.24 14.10
C LYS A 118 4.07 2.45 15.38
N ALA A 119 4.71 1.28 15.29
CA ALA A 119 5.12 0.49 16.44
C ALA A 119 6.29 1.15 17.19
N ILE A 120 7.33 1.60 16.46
CA ILE A 120 8.49 2.32 17.01
C ILE A 120 8.02 3.57 17.75
N ARG A 121 7.21 4.42 17.10
CA ARG A 121 6.67 5.64 17.73
C ARG A 121 5.89 5.33 19.03
N ARG A 122 5.12 4.24 19.05
CA ARG A 122 4.38 3.81 20.26
C ARG A 122 5.32 3.31 21.35
N ALA A 123 6.37 2.58 21.01
CA ALA A 123 7.37 2.11 21.97
C ALA A 123 8.17 3.28 22.57
N GLU A 124 8.55 4.27 21.77
CA GLU A 124 9.20 5.49 22.24
C GLU A 124 8.30 6.30 23.18
N GLN A 125 7.02 6.45 22.84
CA GLN A 125 6.05 7.11 23.74
C GLN A 125 5.91 6.38 25.07
N ARG A 126 5.87 5.03 25.08
CA ARG A 126 5.86 4.24 26.31
C ARG A 126 7.13 4.45 27.13
N ARG A 127 8.31 4.38 26.51
CA ARG A 127 9.58 4.64 27.21
C ARG A 127 9.63 6.03 27.83
N GLN A 128 9.18 7.06 27.12
CA GLN A 128 9.12 8.42 27.67
C GLN A 128 8.14 8.53 28.84
N LEU A 129 6.97 7.87 28.76
CA LEU A 129 6.02 7.83 29.86
C LEU A 129 6.60 7.09 31.07
N ASP A 130 7.18 5.91 30.88
CA ASP A 130 7.81 5.13 31.94
C ASP A 130 8.95 5.90 32.62
N GLN A 131 9.77 6.62 31.83
CA GLN A 131 10.81 7.51 32.36
C GLN A 131 10.23 8.65 33.20
N ARG A 132 9.13 9.28 32.75
CA ARG A 132 8.44 10.34 33.51
C ARG A 132 7.82 9.79 34.79
N THR A 133 7.17 8.64 34.74
CA THR A 133 6.61 7.99 35.92
C THR A 133 7.73 7.66 36.91
N ARG A 134 8.83 7.05 36.46
CA ARG A 134 10.00 6.76 37.31
C ARG A 134 10.66 8.00 37.91
N ALA A 135 10.74 9.10 37.16
CA ALA A 135 11.27 10.37 37.67
C ALA A 135 10.30 11.08 38.64
N ALA A 136 9.01 10.76 38.57
CA ALA A 136 7.98 11.29 39.47
C ALA A 136 7.76 10.42 40.72
N LEU A 137 8.34 9.22 40.80
CA LEU A 137 8.41 8.51 42.08
C LEU A 137 9.30 9.34 43.01
N PRO A 138 8.83 9.69 44.22
CA PRO A 138 9.70 10.27 45.23
C PRO A 138 10.80 9.26 45.51
N THR A 139 12.05 9.63 45.26
CA THR A 139 13.19 8.91 45.83
C THR A 139 12.92 8.81 47.33
N PRO A 140 12.94 7.61 47.93
CA PRO A 140 12.99 7.52 49.37
C PRO A 140 14.25 8.30 49.76
N LYS A 141 14.06 9.46 50.41
CA LYS A 141 15.16 10.06 51.16
C LYS A 141 15.49 9.02 52.21
N ASP A 142 16.70 8.48 52.17
CA ASP A 142 17.27 7.69 53.25
C ASP A 142 17.44 8.61 54.47
N ASP A 143 16.31 8.98 55.09
CA ASP A 143 16.25 9.42 56.47
C ASP A 143 15.87 8.19 57.30
N PHE A 144 16.61 7.08 57.13
CA PHE A 144 16.70 6.08 58.19
C PHE A 144 17.64 6.64 59.26
N GLN A 145 17.11 7.53 60.10
CA GLN A 145 17.65 7.64 61.45
C GLN A 145 17.57 6.24 62.05
N ALA A 146 18.74 5.68 62.35
CA ALA A 146 18.89 4.43 63.06
C ALA A 146 18.25 4.56 64.46
N ALA A 147 16.94 4.39 64.52
CA ALA A 147 16.26 4.04 65.75
C ALA A 147 16.59 2.56 65.98
N MET A 148 17.42 2.28 66.99
CA MET A 148 17.61 0.95 67.55
C MET A 148 16.23 0.31 67.79
N LEU A 149 15.88 -0.66 66.95
CA LEU A 149 14.82 -1.62 67.23
C LEU A 149 15.39 -2.62 68.25
N PRO A 150 14.64 -3.01 69.29
CA PRO A 150 15.07 -4.11 70.14
C PRO A 150 15.05 -5.40 69.30
N GLU A 151 16.13 -6.16 69.38
CA GLU A 151 16.26 -7.48 68.78
C GLU A 151 15.08 -8.37 69.21
N THR A 152 14.15 -8.59 68.29
CA THR A 152 13.12 -9.61 68.44
C THR A 152 12.97 -10.39 67.14
N GLN A 153 13.61 -11.56 67.18
CA GLN A 153 13.28 -12.82 66.51
C GLN A 153 13.37 -12.82 64.97
N ASN A 154 14.40 -13.52 64.50
CA ASN A 154 14.51 -14.09 63.16
C ASN A 154 13.26 -14.95 62.88
N HIS A 155 12.31 -14.41 62.11
CA HIS A 155 11.39 -15.24 61.35
C HIS A 155 11.98 -15.40 59.94
N GLU A 156 12.44 -16.61 59.66
CA GLU A 156 12.82 -17.09 58.32
C GLU A 156 11.69 -16.81 57.32
N PHE A 157 11.92 -15.86 56.41
CA PHE A 157 11.12 -15.72 55.19
C PHE A 157 11.69 -16.61 54.08
N ASP A 158 11.93 -17.88 54.37
CA ASP A 158 12.55 -18.81 53.43
C ASP A 158 11.55 -19.67 52.65
N ASP A 159 10.29 -19.24 52.56
CA ASP A 159 9.24 -20.01 51.86
C ASP A 159 8.31 -19.13 51.01
N ILE A 160 8.91 -18.37 50.09
CA ILE A 160 8.16 -17.78 48.97
C ILE A 160 8.31 -18.72 47.77
N GLN A 161 7.37 -19.65 47.62
CA GLN A 161 7.28 -20.53 46.45
C GLN A 161 6.79 -19.72 45.22
N PRO A 162 7.35 -19.95 44.01
CA PRO A 162 6.79 -19.40 42.79
C PRO A 162 5.40 -20.02 42.51
N PHE A 163 4.45 -19.21 42.07
CA PHE A 163 3.10 -19.66 41.73
C PHE A 163 3.12 -20.53 40.47
N ASP A 164 2.81 -21.82 40.59
CA ASP A 164 2.72 -22.79 39.48
C ASP A 164 1.31 -22.91 38.86
N ASP A 165 0.31 -22.17 39.35
CA ASP A 165 -1.06 -22.29 38.84
C ASP A 165 -1.35 -21.26 37.75
N LEU A 166 -1.08 -21.61 36.48
CA LEU A 166 -1.81 -21.10 35.32
C LEU A 166 -1.56 -21.97 34.07
N ASP A 167 -1.93 -23.25 34.13
CA ASP A 167 -2.21 -24.09 32.96
C ASP A 167 -3.36 -25.06 33.29
N ASP A 168 -4.61 -24.61 33.10
CA ASP A 168 -5.69 -25.40 32.50
C ASP A 168 -7.00 -24.60 32.46
N LEU A 169 -7.23 -23.93 31.33
CA LEU A 169 -8.58 -23.67 30.84
C LEU A 169 -8.66 -24.23 29.42
N SER A 170 -9.05 -25.50 29.34
CA SER A 170 -9.52 -26.16 28.12
C SER A 170 -10.86 -25.58 27.66
#